data_AF-A0A5N7CW43-F1
#
_entry.id   AF-A0A5N7CW43-F1
#
_cell.length_a   1.000
_cell.length_b   1.000
_cell.length_c   1.000
_cell.angle_alpha   90.00
_cell.angle_beta   90.00
_cell.angle_gamma   90.00
#
_symmetry.space_group_name_H-M   'P 1'
#
loop_
_entity.id
_entity.type
_entity.pdbx_description
1 polymer ?
#
loop_
_entity_poly.entity_id
_entity_poly.type
_entity_poly.pdbx_seq_one_letter_code
_entity_poly.pdbx_strand_id
1 'polypeptide(L)' 'MVKLRSIRKRASNSPRSRRQQRAHRKDNLFFKCFEYCQECDADIFIMIRLRHNGQIQFFNSNDQ' A
#
# COMPACT_ATOMS: atom_id res chain seq x y z
N MET A 1 20.18 7.00 -0.05
CA MET A 1 19.97 5.60 -0.47
C MET A 1 18.73 5.03 0.23
N VAL A 2 17.77 4.47 -0.51
CA VAL A 2 16.61 3.80 0.11
C VAL A 2 17.10 2.51 0.77
N LYS A 3 16.94 2.42 2.10
CA LYS A 3 17.34 1.23 2.86
C LYS A 3 16.40 0.07 2.46
N LEU A 4 16.91 -0.93 1.76
CA LEU A 4 16.15 -2.13 1.39
C LEU A 4 15.75 -2.87 2.67
N ARG A 5 14.50 -2.72 3.10
CA ARG A 5 13.95 -3.52 4.18
C ARG A 5 13.64 -4.92 3.64
N SER A 6 14.15 -5.95 4.31
CA SER A 6 13.75 -7.32 4.04
C SER A 6 12.25 -7.44 4.23
N ILE A 7 11.55 -7.88 3.19
CA ILE A 7 10.11 -8.11 3.22
C ILE A 7 9.87 -9.28 4.17
N ARG A 8 9.36 -8.99 5.38
CA ARG A 8 8.93 -10.05 6.32
C ARG A 8 7.97 -10.99 5.61
N LYS A 9 8.38 -12.26 5.54
CA LYS A 9 7.57 -13.34 4.95
C LYS A 9 6.36 -13.60 5.86
N ARG A 10 5.29 -14.12 5.26
CA ARG A 10 4.11 -14.57 6.02
C ARG A 10 4.54 -15.75 6.89
N ALA A 11 3.94 -15.89 8.07
CA ALA A 11 4.11 -17.07 8.90
C ALA A 11 3.50 -18.33 8.25
N SER A 12 2.46 -18.16 7.43
CA SER A 12 1.76 -19.25 6.75
C SER A 12 1.39 -18.92 5.31
N ASN A 13 1.29 -19.94 4.45
CA ASN A 13 0.94 -19.81 3.03
C ASN A 13 -0.54 -20.10 2.71
N SER A 14 -1.40 -20.19 3.72
CA SER A 14 -2.83 -20.43 3.52
C SER A 14 -3.47 -19.32 2.66
N PRO A 15 -4.53 -19.61 1.88
CA PRO A 15 -5.25 -18.59 1.10
C PRO A 15 -5.68 -17.39 1.95
N ARG A 16 -6.16 -17.64 3.17
CA ARG A 16 -6.56 -16.60 4.15
C ARG A 16 -5.39 -15.69 4.54
N SER A 17 -4.25 -16.27 4.92
CA SER A 17 -3.05 -15.51 5.32
C SER A 17 -2.50 -14.67 4.16
N ARG A 18 -2.56 -15.20 2.93
CA ARG A 18 -2.20 -14.44 1.72
C ARG A 18 -3.12 -13.25 1.47
N ARG A 19 -4.43 -13.44 1.61
CA ARG A 19 -5.42 -12.36 1.47
C ARG A 19 -5.23 -11.27 2.52
N GLN A 20 -5.09 -11.66 3.79
CA GLN A 20 -4.85 -10.72 4.90
C GLN A 20 -3.56 -9.91 4.68
N GLN A 21 -2.44 -10.57 4.34
CA GLN A 21 -1.20 -9.84 4.10
C GLN A 21 -1.32 -8.84 2.94
N ARG A 22 -2.05 -9.18 1.88
CA ARG A 22 -2.31 -8.26 0.75
C ARG A 22 -3.12 -7.04 1.21
N ALA A 23 -4.19 -7.26 1.97
CA ALA A 23 -5.01 -6.18 2.53
C ALA A 23 -4.18 -5.25 3.42
N HIS A 24 -3.47 -5.79 4.42
CA HIS A 24 -2.63 -4.99 5.31
C HIS A 24 -1.54 -4.19 4.59
N ARG A 25 -0.91 -4.75 3.54
CA ARG A 25 0.09 -4.00 2.76
C ARG A 25 -0.52 -2.83 1.99
N LYS A 26 -1.72 -3.02 1.42
CA LYS A 26 -2.46 -1.96 0.74
C LYS A 26 -2.83 -0.86 1.73
N ASP A 27 -3.44 -1.24 2.85
CA ASP A 27 -3.92 -0.28 3.86
C ASP A 27 -2.75 0.53 4.45
N ASN A 28 -1.63 -0.14 4.77
CA ASN A 28 -0.43 0.55 5.24
C ASN A 28 0.18 1.48 4.19
N LEU A 29 0.13 1.12 2.90
CA LEU A 29 0.64 2.00 1.85
C LEU A 29 -0.17 3.29 1.80
N PHE A 30 -1.50 3.20 1.73
CA PHE A 30 -2.36 4.38 1.72
C PHE A 30 -2.22 5.21 3.00
N PHE A 31 -2.11 4.56 4.16
CA PHE A 31 -1.88 5.27 5.43
C PHE A 31 -0.56 6.05 5.41
N LYS A 32 0.53 5.48 4.88
CA LYS A 32 1.81 6.22 4.75
C LYS A 32 1.74 7.37 3.76
N CYS A 33 0.97 7.23 2.68
CA CYS A 33 0.75 8.31 1.74
C CYS A 33 -0.04 9.46 2.35
N PHE A 34 -1.07 9.12 3.14
CA PHE A 34 -1.81 10.10 3.92
C PHE A 34 -0.94 10.80 4.97
N GLU A 35 -0.17 10.06 5.78
CA GLU A 35 0.78 10.64 6.74
C GLU A 35 1.75 11.61 6.06
N TYR A 36 2.33 11.23 4.93
CA TYR A 36 3.29 12.08 4.23
C TYR A 36 2.64 13.37 3.70
N CYS A 37 1.43 13.27 3.15
CA CYS A 37 0.67 14.43 2.70
C CYS A 37 0.46 15.45 3.84
N GLN A 38 0.02 14.97 5.01
CA GLN A 38 -0.25 15.82 6.18
C GLN A 38 1.02 16.44 6.79
N GLU A 39 2.09 15.66 6.91
CA GLU A 39 3.30 16.09 7.64
C GLU A 39 4.29 16.88 6.77
N CYS A 40 4.19 16.77 5.43
CA CYS A 40 5.17 17.33 4.51
C CYS A 40 4.61 18.34 3.50
N ASP A 41 3.34 18.77 3.66
CA ASP A 41 2.65 19.72 2.75
C ASP A 41 2.82 19.31 1.28
N ALA A 42 2.43 18.07 0.98
CA ALA A 42 2.71 17.44 -0.30
C ALA A 42 1.46 16.78 -0.88
N ASP A 43 1.19 17.06 -2.15
CA ASP A 43 0.17 16.34 -2.92
C ASP A 43 0.70 14.97 -3.37
N ILE A 44 -0.06 13.92 -3.09
CA ILE A 44 0.26 12.54 -3.47
C ILE A 44 -0.90 11.94 -4.27
N PHE A 45 -0.55 11.48 -5.49
CA PHE A 45 -1.39 10.60 -6.28
C PHE A 45 -0.70 9.25 -6.50
N ILE A 46 -1.39 8.15 -6.18
CA ILE A 46 -0.88 6.79 -6.41
C ILE A 46 -1.94 5.94 -7.09
N MET A 47 -1.54 5.27 -8.17
CA MET A 47 -2.32 4.25 -8.85
C MET A 47 -1.69 2.86 -8.66
N ILE A 48 -2.49 1.90 -8.18
CA ILE A 48 -2.09 0.51 -7.99
C ILE A 48 -2.89 -0.37 -8.93
N ARG A 49 -2.21 -1.04 -9.87
CA ARG A 49 -2.81 -2.12 -10.65
C ARG A 49 -2.52 -3.47 -10.00
N LEU A 50 -3.56 -4.14 -9.54
CA LEU A 50 -3.48 -5.48 -8.98
C LEU A 50 -3.26 -6.51 -10.09
N ARG A 51 -2.02 -7.04 -10.18
CA ARG A 51 -1.63 -8.00 -11.24
C ARG A 51 -2.49 -9.26 -11.32
N HIS A 52 -3.11 -9.67 -10.23
CA HIS A 52 -3.85 -10.93 -10.16
C HIS A 52 -5.27 -10.86 -10.74
N ASN A 53 -5.85 -9.67 -10.84
CA ASN A 53 -7.24 -9.49 -11.31
C ASN A 53 -7.42 -8.24 -12.19
N GLY A 54 -6.35 -7.50 -12.47
CA GLY A 54 -6.39 -6.27 -13.27
C GLY A 54 -7.02 -5.06 -12.58
N GLN A 55 -7.57 -5.21 -11.37
CA GLN A 55 -8.25 -4.11 -10.68
C GLN A 55 -7.30 -2.95 -10.42
N ILE A 56 -7.80 -1.75 -10.67
CA ILE A 56 -7.07 -0.50 -10.43
C ILE A 56 -7.63 0.12 -9.16
N GLN A 57 -6.73 0.57 -8.29
CA GLN A 57 -7.05 1.30 -7.06
C GLN A 57 -6.25 2.60 -7.09
N PHE A 58 -6.86 3.70 -6.68
CA PHE A 58 -6.23 5.00 -6.64
C PHE A 58 -6.33 5.61 -5.24
N PHE A 59 -5.35 6.45 -4.92
CA PHE A 59 -5.35 7.36 -3.79
C PHE A 59 -4.96 8.73 -4.33
N ASN A 60 -5.73 9.75 -3.98
CA ASN A 60 -5.49 11.13 -4.33
C ASN A 60 -5.65 11.98 -3.07
N SER A 61 -4.61 12.72 -2.68
CA SER A 61 -4.67 13.67 -1.57
C SER A 61 -5.63 14.83 -1.82
N ASN A 62 -5.86 15.17 -3.10
CA ASN A 62 -6.61 16.36 -3.49
C ASN A 62 -8.12 16.11 -3.59
N ASP A 63 -8.56 14.84 -3.45
CA ASP A 63 -9.97 14.43 -3.45
C ASP A 63 -10.54 14.29 -2.01
N GLN A 64 -9.89 14.88 -1.00
CA GLN A 64 -10.41 14.95 0.38
C GLN A 64 -11.33 16.13 0.60
#